data_AF-A0A914WDK6-F1
#
_entry.id   AF-A0A914WDK6-F1
#
_cell.length_a   1.000
_cell.length_b   1.000
_cell.length_c   1.000
_cell.angle_alpha   90.00
_cell.angle_beta   90.00
_cell.angle_gamma   90.00
#
_symmetry.space_group_name_H-M   'P 1'
#
loop_
_entity.id
_entity.type
_entity.pdbx_description
1 polymer ?
#
loop_
_entity_poly.entity_id
_entity_poly.type
_entity_poly.pdbx_seq_one_letter_code
_entity_poly.pdbx_strand_id
1 'polypeptide(L)'
;MKYHLGVSGSIFLLATLLSSRDLFVQASHDHADDFDDGPQDHHSTPDSDFDELNNEPEEHEEPIEVRSASDFSSFAATPAGNLNSAKLQVAFCVSCGYRQAFDEFSRIVHEKYPNVEIEGSNYPPAPWKSFAAQIFGIVKIAAIIAIISGRDPFTMLGYPTPGFFTWATQNKLSSCMMLFLLGNTVETSLISTGAFEIFFNGQMVWSKLESGRIPSPGELLQIIDSQMEMAGAKTDSFGFDA
;
A
#
# COMPACT_ATOMS: atom_id res chain seq x y z
N MET A 1 -8.44 -23.67 -15.90
CA MET A 1 -9.13 -22.59 -15.19
C MET A 1 -8.56 -21.26 -15.67
N LYS A 2 -9.13 -20.72 -16.75
CA LYS A 2 -8.80 -19.41 -17.35
C LYS A 2 -10.17 -18.76 -17.63
N TYR A 3 -10.23 -17.44 -17.84
CA TYR A 3 -11.45 -16.63 -18.06
C TYR A 3 -12.14 -16.09 -16.78
N HIS A 4 -11.45 -15.25 -16.01
CA HIS A 4 -12.13 -14.20 -15.22
C HIS A 4 -11.44 -12.82 -15.26
N LEU A 5 -10.34 -12.67 -16.01
CA LEU A 5 -9.55 -11.43 -16.08
C LEU A 5 -9.80 -10.59 -17.35
N GLY A 6 -10.67 -11.04 -18.27
CA GLY A 6 -10.83 -10.42 -19.59
C GLY A 6 -11.84 -9.27 -19.65
N VAL A 7 -12.94 -9.34 -18.88
CA VAL A 7 -14.07 -8.42 -19.10
C VAL A 7 -13.82 -7.05 -18.47
N SER A 8 -13.26 -7.01 -17.25
CA SER A 8 -12.99 -5.74 -16.56
C SER A 8 -11.89 -4.95 -17.28
N GLY A 9 -10.81 -5.60 -17.71
CA GLY A 9 -9.72 -4.95 -18.44
C GLY A 9 -10.15 -4.39 -19.80
N SER A 10 -11.00 -5.11 -20.56
CA SER A 10 -11.49 -4.63 -21.85
C SER A 10 -12.42 -3.43 -21.73
N ILE A 11 -13.23 -3.34 -20.67
CA ILE A 11 -14.11 -2.18 -20.43
C ILE A 11 -13.29 -0.94 -20.08
N PHE A 12 -12.26 -1.07 -19.23
CA PHE A 12 -11.37 0.04 -18.90
C PHE A 12 -10.59 0.54 -20.13
N LEU A 13 -10.14 -0.36 -20.99
CA LEU A 13 -9.37 -0.02 -22.20
C LEU A 13 -10.27 0.61 -23.29
N LEU A 14 -11.53 0.19 -23.40
CA LEU A 14 -12.51 0.85 -24.27
C LEU A 14 -12.89 2.24 -23.75
N ALA A 15 -13.07 2.41 -22.44
CA ALA A 15 -13.39 3.71 -21.85
C ALA A 15 -12.25 4.73 -22.04
N THR A 16 -10.99 4.31 -21.91
CA THR A 16 -9.83 5.18 -22.14
C THR A 16 -9.64 5.54 -23.61
N LEU A 17 -9.90 4.60 -24.53
CA LEU A 17 -9.84 4.86 -25.98
C LEU A 17 -11.00 5.73 -26.49
N LEU A 18 -12.18 5.65 -25.89
CA LEU A 18 -13.29 6.55 -26.22
C LEU A 18 -13.01 7.96 -25.70
N SER A 19 -12.45 8.09 -24.49
CA SER A 19 -12.10 9.38 -23.89
C SER A 19 -10.96 10.10 -24.61
N SER A 20 -10.00 9.39 -25.21
CA SER A 20 -8.89 10.01 -25.95
C SER A 20 -9.31 10.58 -27.31
N ARG A 21 -10.35 10.01 -27.94
CA ARG A 21 -10.92 10.54 -29.19
C ARG A 21 -11.65 11.85 -28.98
N ASP A 22 -12.38 12.00 -27.86
CA ASP A 22 -13.07 13.26 -27.54
C ASP A 22 -12.10 14.39 -27.18
N LEU A 23 -10.97 14.09 -26.53
CA LEU A 23 -9.93 15.08 -26.23
C LEU A 23 -9.29 15.67 -27.50
N PHE A 24 -9.08 14.83 -28.52
CA PHE A 24 -8.46 15.26 -29.78
C PHE A 24 -9.41 16.11 -30.64
N VAL A 25 -10.72 15.88 -30.53
CA VAL A 25 -11.74 16.68 -31.21
C VAL A 25 -11.84 18.07 -30.58
N GLN A 26 -11.79 18.18 -29.25
CA GLN A 26 -11.86 19.47 -28.55
C GLN A 26 -10.60 20.34 -28.76
N ALA A 27 -9.41 19.73 -28.84
CA ALA A 27 -8.14 20.44 -29.03
C ALA A 27 -7.99 21.10 -30.42
N SER A 28 -8.90 20.82 -31.36
CA SER A 28 -8.86 21.37 -32.72
C SER A 28 -9.61 22.70 -32.89
N HIS A 29 -10.24 23.22 -31.83
CA HIS A 29 -11.14 24.38 -31.92
C HIS A 29 -10.70 25.63 -31.13
N ASP A 30 -9.57 25.60 -30.42
CA ASP A 30 -9.09 26.76 -29.63
C ASP A 30 -7.87 27.43 -30.27
N HIS A 31 -8.01 27.81 -31.54
CA HIS A 31 -7.05 28.64 -32.26
C HIS A 31 -7.71 29.94 -32.74
N ALA A 32 -7.98 30.85 -31.79
CA ALA A 32 -8.18 32.27 -32.05
C ALA A 32 -8.23 33.06 -30.72
N ASP A 33 -7.50 34.18 -30.69
CA ASP A 33 -7.71 35.39 -29.87
C ASP A 33 -7.28 35.31 -28.38
N ASP A 34 -6.65 36.30 -27.75
CA ASP A 34 -6.01 37.57 -28.13
C ASP A 34 -5.17 38.03 -26.91
N PHE A 35 -4.27 38.97 -27.18
CA PHE A 35 -3.26 39.66 -26.40
C PHE A 35 -3.84 40.66 -25.37
N ASP A 36 -3.27 40.80 -24.16
CA ASP A 36 -2.90 42.10 -23.56
C ASP A 36 -2.01 41.97 -22.30
N ASP A 37 -1.17 42.99 -22.13
CA ASP A 37 0.06 43.14 -21.33
C ASP A 37 -0.20 43.84 -19.96
N GLY A 38 0.73 43.73 -18.99
CA GLY A 38 0.65 44.51 -17.74
C GLY A 38 1.54 44.07 -16.57
N PRO A 39 2.55 44.87 -16.12
CA PRO A 39 3.60 44.42 -15.17
C PRO A 39 3.57 45.07 -13.75
N GLN A 40 4.09 44.28 -12.77
CA GLN A 40 4.82 44.59 -11.50
C GLN A 40 4.12 45.50 -10.42
N ASP A 41 4.26 45.39 -9.08
CA ASP A 41 5.44 45.57 -8.21
C ASP A 41 5.15 45.26 -6.69
N HIS A 42 6.11 44.58 -6.03
CA HIS A 42 6.73 44.81 -4.70
C HIS A 42 6.00 45.18 -3.37
N HIS A 43 6.16 44.27 -2.39
CA HIS A 43 6.81 44.42 -1.06
C HIS A 43 6.09 45.10 0.14
N SER A 44 5.97 44.38 1.27
CA SER A 44 6.45 44.72 2.65
C SER A 44 5.78 43.88 3.76
N THR A 45 6.56 43.09 4.51
CA THR A 45 6.37 42.76 5.95
C THR A 45 7.00 43.91 6.81
N PRO A 46 7.00 43.98 8.17
CA PRO A 46 6.76 42.93 9.18
C PRO A 46 6.06 43.31 10.53
N ASP A 47 5.72 42.25 11.28
CA ASP A 47 5.69 42.01 12.75
C ASP A 47 4.88 42.86 13.75
N SER A 48 4.05 42.17 14.58
CA SER A 48 4.13 42.19 16.05
C SER A 48 3.14 41.21 16.73
N ASP A 49 3.71 40.23 17.43
CA ASP A 49 3.40 39.66 18.75
C ASP A 49 1.94 39.46 19.22
N PHE A 50 1.60 38.21 19.57
CA PHE A 50 1.32 37.84 20.97
C PHE A 50 1.28 36.31 21.15
N ASP A 51 2.02 35.86 22.16
CA ASP A 51 2.20 34.50 22.66
C ASP A 51 0.91 33.80 23.16
N GLU A 52 1.08 32.49 23.40
CA GLU A 52 0.40 31.71 24.44
C GLU A 52 -0.81 30.85 23.99
N LEU A 53 -0.58 29.56 23.78
CA LEU A 53 -0.74 28.57 24.86
C LEU A 53 -0.38 27.16 24.34
N ASN A 54 0.50 26.49 25.08
CA ASN A 54 0.74 25.06 25.01
C ASN A 54 -0.58 24.27 24.94
N ASN A 55 -0.67 23.38 23.95
CA ASN A 55 -1.50 22.20 24.07
C ASN A 55 -0.76 21.04 23.39
N GLU A 56 -0.07 20.27 24.22
CA GLU A 56 0.34 18.90 23.91
C GLU A 56 -0.92 18.06 23.68
N PRO A 57 -1.08 17.34 22.57
CA PRO A 57 -2.09 16.30 22.48
C PRO A 57 -1.62 15.08 23.26
N GLU A 58 -2.38 14.73 24.28
CA GLU A 58 -2.22 13.53 25.10
C GLU A 58 -2.09 12.24 24.26
N GLU A 59 -1.17 11.37 24.68
CA GLU A 59 -1.06 9.98 24.24
C GLU A 59 -2.37 9.24 24.57
N HIS A 60 -3.17 8.98 23.54
CA HIS A 60 -4.25 8.02 23.63
C HIS A 60 -3.65 6.62 23.40
N GLU A 61 -3.29 5.94 24.48
CA GLU A 61 -2.95 4.51 24.48
C GLU A 61 -4.18 3.72 24.00
N GLU A 62 -4.23 3.40 22.70
CA GLU A 62 -5.15 2.37 22.23
C GLU A 62 -4.59 0.98 22.59
N PRO A 63 -5.40 0.10 23.19
CA PRO A 63 -4.96 -1.24 23.55
C PRO A 63 -4.52 -2.01 22.30
N ILE A 64 -3.34 -2.62 22.37
CA ILE A 64 -2.80 -3.52 21.34
C ILE A 64 -3.78 -4.68 21.18
N GLU A 65 -4.58 -4.63 20.11
CA GLU A 65 -5.43 -5.74 19.72
C GLU A 65 -4.53 -6.87 19.21
N VAL A 66 -4.30 -7.87 20.05
CA VAL A 66 -3.59 -9.10 19.68
C VAL A 66 -4.35 -9.74 18.52
N ARG A 67 -3.80 -9.61 17.31
CA ARG A 67 -4.40 -10.13 16.08
C ARG A 67 -4.56 -11.64 16.21
N SER A 68 -5.80 -12.10 16.14
CA SER A 68 -6.11 -13.53 16.05
C SER A 68 -5.53 -14.12 14.76
N ALA A 69 -5.02 -15.36 14.85
CA ALA A 69 -4.40 -16.12 13.77
C ALA A 69 -5.29 -16.33 12.52
N SER A 70 -6.55 -15.89 12.56
CA SER A 70 -7.52 -16.01 11.46
C SER A 70 -7.27 -15.08 10.27
N ASP A 71 -6.44 -14.05 10.39
CA ASP A 71 -6.05 -13.19 9.25
C ASP A 71 -4.96 -13.84 8.38
N PHE A 72 -4.41 -14.98 8.79
CA PHE A 72 -3.36 -15.74 8.10
C PHE A 72 -3.90 -16.65 6.97
N SER A 73 -5.01 -16.27 6.32
CA SER A 73 -5.64 -17.13 5.31
C SER A 73 -4.86 -17.24 3.98
N SER A 74 -3.74 -16.54 3.79
CA SER A 74 -2.92 -16.65 2.56
C SER A 74 -1.59 -17.36 2.75
N PHE A 75 -1.19 -17.64 3.98
CA PHE A 75 -0.08 -18.53 4.26
C PHE A 75 -0.69 -19.83 4.74
N ALA A 76 -0.98 -20.74 3.83
CA ALA A 76 -1.27 -22.09 4.24
C ALA A 76 -0.06 -22.56 5.06
N ALA A 77 -0.25 -22.78 6.37
CA ALA A 77 0.69 -23.52 7.18
C ALA A 77 0.97 -24.81 6.42
N THR A 78 2.14 -24.88 5.80
CA THR A 78 2.50 -26.04 5.00
C THR A 78 2.56 -27.20 5.99
N PRO A 79 1.82 -28.30 5.75
CA PRO A 79 1.95 -29.47 6.60
C PRO A 79 3.42 -29.85 6.58
N ALA A 80 4.05 -30.02 7.75
CA ALA A 80 5.46 -30.36 7.92
C ALA A 80 5.89 -31.38 6.84
N GLY A 81 6.43 -30.86 5.76
CA GLY A 81 6.57 -31.55 4.49
C GLY A 81 8.03 -31.88 4.33
N ASN A 82 8.34 -33.17 4.49
CA ASN A 82 9.62 -33.82 4.21
C ASN A 82 10.88 -33.06 4.68
N LEU A 83 11.50 -33.57 5.74
CA LEU A 83 12.71 -33.13 6.49
C LEU A 83 13.99 -32.81 5.67
N ASN A 84 13.93 -32.74 4.34
CA ASN A 84 15.10 -32.60 3.48
C ASN A 84 15.37 -31.16 2.99
N SER A 85 14.50 -30.19 3.28
CA SER A 85 14.76 -28.77 3.01
C SER A 85 14.03 -27.87 4.00
N ALA A 86 14.76 -27.13 4.82
CA ALA A 86 14.18 -26.09 5.67
C ALA A 86 13.69 -24.93 4.80
N LYS A 87 12.56 -24.30 5.16
CA LYS A 87 11.93 -23.24 4.37
C LYS A 87 11.88 -21.94 5.15
N LEU A 88 12.52 -20.90 4.62
CA LEU A 88 12.45 -19.52 5.10
C LEU A 88 11.53 -18.72 4.19
N GLN A 89 10.45 -18.16 4.73
CA GLN A 89 9.53 -17.33 3.99
C GLN A 89 9.48 -15.93 4.60
N VAL A 90 9.64 -14.91 3.77
CA VAL A 90 9.58 -13.51 4.19
C VAL A 90 8.38 -12.84 3.56
N ALA A 91 7.48 -12.33 4.39
CA ALA A 91 6.30 -11.59 3.99
C ALA A 91 6.57 -10.10 4.25
N PHE A 92 6.61 -9.28 3.21
CA PHE A 92 6.97 -7.87 3.38
C PHE A 92 6.12 -6.93 2.53
N CYS A 93 6.02 -5.69 2.97
CA CYS A 93 5.38 -4.62 2.20
C CYS A 93 6.25 -4.22 1.00
N VAL A 94 5.85 -4.64 -0.20
CA VAL A 94 6.59 -4.33 -1.45
C VAL A 94 6.50 -2.83 -1.77
N SER A 95 5.34 -2.21 -1.59
CA SER A 95 5.14 -0.78 -1.83
C SER A 95 5.91 0.13 -0.86
N CYS A 96 6.36 -0.41 0.27
CA CYS A 96 7.17 0.29 1.27
C CYS A 96 8.68 0.26 0.95
N GLY A 97 9.10 -0.46 -0.10
CA GLY A 97 10.51 -0.56 -0.48
C GLY A 97 11.32 -1.63 0.26
N TYR A 98 10.70 -2.55 1.00
CA TYR A 98 11.44 -3.59 1.75
C TYR A 98 12.07 -4.69 0.89
N ARG A 99 11.91 -4.62 -0.44
CA ARG A 99 12.51 -5.56 -1.39
C ARG A 99 14.03 -5.66 -1.21
N GLN A 100 14.71 -4.53 -1.02
CA GLN A 100 16.16 -4.50 -0.86
C GLN A 100 16.62 -5.20 0.44
N ALA A 101 15.91 -4.98 1.55
CA ALA A 101 16.21 -5.66 2.82
C ALA A 101 16.01 -7.17 2.70
N PHE A 102 14.94 -7.60 2.01
CA PHE A 102 14.72 -9.01 1.70
C PHE A 102 15.85 -9.61 0.84
N ASP A 103 16.27 -8.92 -0.22
CA ASP A 103 17.33 -9.40 -1.11
C ASP A 103 18.67 -9.53 -0.34
N GLU A 104 18.97 -8.60 0.57
CA GLU A 104 20.14 -8.66 1.46
C GLU A 104 20.10 -9.87 2.40
N PHE A 105 18.98 -10.08 3.10
CA PHE A 105 18.83 -11.26 3.97
C PHE A 105 18.88 -12.56 3.18
N SER A 106 18.26 -12.59 2.00
CA SER A 106 18.29 -13.78 1.14
C SER A 106 19.71 -14.16 0.78
N ARG A 107 20.55 -13.18 0.44
CA ARG A 107 21.98 -13.41 0.15
C ARG A 107 22.72 -13.98 1.37
N ILE A 108 22.57 -13.36 2.54
CA ILE A 108 23.28 -13.75 3.76
C ILE A 108 22.85 -15.16 4.23
N VAL A 109 21.56 -15.47 4.17
CA VAL A 109 21.04 -16.79 4.53
C VAL A 109 21.50 -17.84 3.53
N HIS A 110 21.46 -17.55 2.22
CA HIS A 110 21.90 -18.50 1.20
C HIS A 110 23.42 -18.79 1.26
N GLU A 111 24.23 -17.82 1.70
CA GLU A 111 25.67 -18.03 1.94
C GLU A 111 25.93 -18.99 3.12
N LYS A 112 25.15 -18.91 4.20
CA LYS A 112 25.34 -19.73 5.40
C LYS A 112 24.59 -21.07 5.36
N TYR A 113 23.42 -21.12 4.71
CA TYR A 113 22.55 -22.29 4.63
C TYR A 113 22.09 -22.55 3.18
N PRO A 114 22.93 -23.20 2.35
CA PRO A 114 22.59 -23.46 0.94
C PRO A 114 21.40 -24.42 0.74
N ASN A 115 21.02 -25.17 1.78
CA ASN A 115 19.91 -26.12 1.73
C ASN A 115 18.57 -25.53 2.21
N VAL A 116 18.54 -24.24 2.56
CA VAL A 116 17.32 -23.54 2.96
C VAL A 116 16.66 -22.92 1.74
N GLU A 117 15.41 -23.28 1.49
CA GLU A 117 14.59 -22.63 0.44
C GLU A 117 14.10 -21.27 0.96
N ILE A 118 14.38 -20.20 0.20
CA ILE A 118 14.02 -18.83 0.57
C ILE A 118 12.93 -18.32 -0.36
N GLU A 119 11.78 -17.97 0.18
CA GLU A 119 10.65 -17.40 -0.57
C GLU A 119 10.32 -15.99 -0.08
N GLY A 120 10.19 -15.04 -1.01
CA GLY A 120 9.71 -13.68 -0.75
C GLY A 120 8.29 -13.50 -1.25
N SER A 121 7.41 -12.93 -0.42
CA SER A 121 6.01 -12.69 -0.77
C SER A 121 5.53 -11.31 -0.32
N ASN A 122 4.52 -10.76 -1.00
CA ASN A 122 3.92 -9.50 -0.59
C ASN A 122 2.98 -9.74 0.60
N TYR A 123 3.16 -8.94 1.65
CA TYR A 123 2.29 -9.01 2.83
C TYR A 123 0.88 -8.51 2.50
N PRO A 124 -0.18 -9.31 2.74
CA PRO A 124 -1.54 -8.88 2.46
C PRO A 124 -1.96 -7.75 3.41
N PRO A 125 -2.54 -6.64 2.91
CA PRO A 125 -3.15 -5.65 3.79
C PRO A 125 -4.33 -6.24 4.54
N ALA A 126 -4.59 -5.71 5.74
CA ALA A 126 -5.76 -6.10 6.53
C ALA A 126 -7.05 -5.96 5.67
N PRO A 127 -8.01 -6.90 5.77
CA PRO A 127 -9.19 -6.92 4.90
C PRO A 127 -9.94 -5.59 4.87
N TRP A 128 -10.05 -4.91 6.02
CA TRP A 128 -10.71 -3.62 6.13
C TRP A 128 -9.98 -2.50 5.37
N LYS A 129 -8.63 -2.51 5.36
CA LYS A 129 -7.82 -1.55 4.61
C LYS A 129 -7.97 -1.76 3.11
N SER A 130 -7.96 -3.02 2.67
CA SER A 130 -8.17 -3.38 1.26
C SER A 130 -9.55 -2.96 0.78
N PHE A 131 -10.59 -3.20 1.59
CA PHE A 131 -11.96 -2.79 1.27
C PHE A 131 -12.10 -1.26 1.22
N ALA A 132 -11.53 -0.54 2.19
CA ALA A 132 -11.53 0.92 2.21
C ALA A 132 -10.82 1.51 0.99
N ALA A 133 -9.65 0.98 0.62
CA ALA A 133 -8.93 1.39 -0.59
C ALA A 133 -9.75 1.17 -1.87
N GLN A 134 -10.47 0.05 -1.96
CA GLN A 134 -11.33 -0.25 -3.10
C GLN A 134 -12.51 0.72 -3.21
N ILE A 135 -13.19 1.01 -2.09
CA ILE A 135 -14.27 2.02 -2.06
C ILE A 135 -13.73 3.38 -2.48
N PHE A 136 -12.59 3.79 -1.91
CA PHE A 136 -11.95 5.06 -2.24
C PHE A 136 -11.62 5.15 -3.74
N GLY A 137 -11.09 4.08 -4.33
CA GLY A 137 -10.84 3.98 -5.76
C GLY A 137 -12.10 4.18 -6.61
N ILE A 138 -13.23 3.56 -6.22
CA ILE A 138 -14.52 3.73 -6.93
C ILE A 138 -15.03 5.17 -6.81
N VAL A 139 -15.00 5.74 -5.60
CA VAL A 139 -15.45 7.11 -5.34
C VAL A 139 -14.61 8.13 -6.13
N LYS A 140 -13.28 7.94 -6.17
CA LYS A 140 -12.35 8.75 -6.97
C LYS A 140 -12.75 8.76 -8.44
N ILE A 141 -13.00 7.60 -9.04
CA ILE A 141 -13.41 7.48 -10.45
C ILE A 141 -14.77 8.14 -10.68
N ALA A 142 -15.74 7.91 -9.79
CA ALA A 142 -17.05 8.56 -9.88
C ALA A 142 -16.95 10.09 -9.81
N ALA A 143 -16.10 10.62 -8.92
CA ALA A 143 -15.84 12.06 -8.79
C ALA A 143 -15.18 12.64 -10.06
N ILE A 144 -14.20 11.95 -10.65
CA ILE A 144 -13.59 12.36 -11.94
C ILE A 144 -14.67 12.44 -13.04
N ILE A 145 -15.53 11.43 -13.15
CA ILE A 145 -16.62 11.42 -14.14
C ILE A 145 -17.59 12.60 -13.90
N ALA A 146 -17.92 12.90 -12.65
CA ALA A 146 -18.78 14.03 -12.30
C ALA A 146 -18.16 15.38 -12.71
N ILE A 147 -16.87 15.59 -12.43
CA ILE A 147 -16.13 16.81 -12.80
C ILE A 147 -16.10 16.98 -14.32
N ILE A 148 -15.76 15.93 -15.07
CA ILE A 148 -15.70 15.97 -16.55
C ILE A 148 -17.08 16.29 -17.13
N SER A 149 -18.10 15.61 -16.63
CA SER A 149 -19.50 15.81 -17.06
C SER A 149 -20.00 17.23 -16.81
N GLY A 150 -19.38 17.97 -15.88
CA GLY A 150 -19.79 19.32 -15.49
C GLY A 150 -21.19 19.40 -14.87
N ARG A 151 -21.79 18.25 -14.57
CA ARG A 151 -23.09 18.16 -13.90
C ARG A 151 -22.84 18.17 -12.41
N ASP A 152 -23.52 19.06 -11.71
CA ASP A 152 -23.40 19.16 -10.26
C ASP A 152 -24.28 18.11 -9.56
N PRO A 153 -23.70 17.06 -8.95
CA PRO A 153 -24.47 16.08 -8.21
C PRO A 153 -25.08 16.68 -6.93
N PHE A 154 -24.51 17.74 -6.36
CA PHE A 154 -25.01 18.36 -5.13
C PHE A 154 -26.37 19.01 -5.36
N THR A 155 -26.50 19.76 -6.47
CA THR A 155 -27.79 20.33 -6.88
C THR A 155 -28.86 19.24 -7.14
N MET A 156 -28.46 18.08 -7.69
CA MET A 156 -29.40 16.96 -7.90
C MET A 156 -29.90 16.34 -6.59
N LEU A 157 -29.08 16.35 -5.53
CA LEU A 157 -29.46 15.88 -4.19
C LEU A 157 -30.13 16.97 -3.33
N GLY A 158 -30.31 18.18 -3.86
CA GLY A 158 -30.93 19.31 -3.15
C GLY A 158 -30.01 20.03 -2.15
N TYR A 159 -28.69 19.81 -2.24
CA TYR A 159 -27.69 20.48 -1.41
C TYR A 159 -27.00 21.62 -2.19
N PRO A 160 -26.55 22.70 -1.50
CA PRO A 160 -25.77 23.75 -2.14
C PRO A 160 -24.42 23.20 -2.62
N THR A 161 -24.01 23.58 -3.83
CA THR A 161 -22.71 23.20 -4.39
C THR A 161 -21.57 23.78 -3.55
N PRO A 162 -20.63 22.96 -3.07
CA PRO A 162 -19.49 23.46 -2.33
C PRO A 162 -18.48 24.15 -3.26
N GLY A 163 -17.83 25.22 -2.78
CA GLY A 163 -16.95 26.06 -3.60
C GLY A 163 -15.77 25.33 -4.26
N PHE A 164 -15.22 24.31 -3.59
CA PHE A 164 -14.15 23.48 -4.18
C PHE A 164 -14.64 22.73 -5.43
N PHE A 165 -15.91 22.30 -5.43
CA PHE A 165 -16.49 21.55 -6.55
C PHE A 165 -16.79 22.48 -7.72
N THR A 166 -17.26 23.71 -7.44
CA THR A 166 -17.41 24.76 -8.46
C THR A 166 -16.06 25.11 -9.09
N TRP A 167 -15.00 25.26 -8.29
CA TRP A 167 -13.65 25.47 -8.82
C TRP A 167 -13.19 24.27 -9.67
N ALA A 168 -13.48 23.05 -9.22
CA ALA A 168 -13.09 21.83 -9.90
C ALA A 168 -13.76 21.66 -11.28
N THR A 169 -15.05 22.03 -11.40
CA THR A 169 -15.79 21.97 -12.67
C THR A 169 -15.41 23.10 -13.63
N GLN A 170 -14.90 24.23 -13.14
CA GLN A 170 -14.28 25.28 -13.95
C GLN A 170 -12.91 24.84 -14.49
N ASN A 171 -12.12 24.13 -13.67
CA ASN A 171 -10.76 23.70 -14.01
C ASN A 171 -10.69 22.18 -14.20
N LYS A 172 -11.50 21.64 -15.14
CA LYS A 172 -11.74 20.18 -15.25
C LYS A 172 -10.46 19.37 -15.38
N LEU A 173 -9.58 19.73 -16.32
CA LEU A 173 -8.37 18.96 -16.63
C LEU A 173 -7.41 18.93 -15.43
N SER A 174 -7.09 20.11 -14.87
CA SER A 174 -6.21 20.25 -13.71
C SER A 174 -6.77 19.54 -12.47
N SER A 175 -8.07 19.65 -12.25
CA SER A 175 -8.75 19.03 -11.10
C SER A 175 -8.79 17.51 -11.21
N CYS A 176 -9.08 16.97 -12.40
CA CYS A 176 -9.04 15.53 -12.63
C CYS A 176 -7.61 14.98 -12.47
N MET A 177 -6.60 15.68 -12.98
CA MET A 177 -5.20 15.29 -12.82
C MET A 177 -4.79 15.28 -11.35
N MET A 178 -5.11 16.35 -10.61
CA MET A 178 -4.80 16.45 -9.18
C MET A 178 -5.52 15.36 -8.37
N LEU A 179 -6.82 15.15 -8.61
CA LEU A 179 -7.62 14.13 -7.93
C LEU A 179 -7.11 12.71 -8.24
N PHE A 180 -6.68 12.45 -9.47
CA PHE A 180 -6.10 11.17 -9.84
C PHE A 180 -4.75 10.94 -9.17
N LEU A 181 -3.84 11.92 -9.22
CA LEU A 181 -2.52 11.81 -8.62
C LEU A 181 -2.59 11.67 -7.10
N LEU A 182 -3.24 12.61 -6.43
CA LEU A 182 -3.38 12.58 -4.96
C LEU A 182 -4.20 11.37 -4.50
N GLY A 183 -5.24 11.01 -5.25
CA GLY A 183 -6.03 9.83 -4.98
C GLY A 183 -5.20 8.54 -5.05
N ASN A 184 -4.32 8.41 -6.04
CA ASN A 184 -3.42 7.25 -6.13
C ASN A 184 -2.40 7.22 -4.99
N THR A 185 -1.92 8.38 -4.53
CA THR A 185 -1.04 8.46 -3.35
C THR A 185 -1.77 7.95 -2.10
N VAL A 186 -2.99 8.44 -1.84
CA VAL A 186 -3.80 8.00 -0.68
C VAL A 186 -4.13 6.51 -0.76
N GLU A 187 -4.53 6.02 -1.93
CA GLU A 187 -4.82 4.60 -2.16
C GLU A 187 -3.58 3.72 -1.89
N THR A 188 -2.41 4.16 -2.34
CA THR A 188 -1.13 3.48 -2.06
C THR A 188 -0.81 3.50 -0.57
N SER A 189 -1.06 4.61 0.13
CA SER A 189 -0.89 4.72 1.58
C SER A 189 -1.82 3.78 2.34
N LEU A 190 -3.07 3.60 1.91
CA LEU A 190 -4.02 2.68 2.54
C LEU A 190 -3.59 1.22 2.41
N ILE A 191 -2.99 0.86 1.27
CA ILE A 191 -2.49 -0.49 0.99
C ILE A 191 -1.11 -0.73 1.64
N SER A 192 -0.39 0.32 1.99
CA SER A 192 0.91 0.24 2.67
C SER A 192 0.76 -0.35 4.07
N THR A 193 1.23 -1.59 4.25
CA THR A 193 1.13 -2.30 5.54
C THR A 193 2.30 -2.02 6.46
N GLY A 194 3.44 -1.60 5.91
CA GLY A 194 4.68 -1.44 6.67
C GLY A 194 5.23 -2.75 7.26
N ALA A 195 4.66 -3.90 6.91
CA ALA A 195 4.99 -5.18 7.48
C ALA A 195 6.31 -5.74 6.95
N PHE A 196 7.03 -6.42 7.83
CA PHE A 196 8.20 -7.23 7.52
C PHE A 196 8.20 -8.40 8.49
N GLU A 197 7.74 -9.56 8.02
CA GLU A 197 7.54 -10.76 8.83
C GLU A 197 8.36 -11.90 8.25
N ILE A 198 8.95 -12.69 9.15
CA ILE A 198 9.82 -13.81 8.81
C ILE A 198 9.21 -15.06 9.40
N PHE A 199 9.07 -16.07 8.55
CA PHE A 199 8.56 -17.39 8.89
C PHE A 199 9.63 -18.43 8.60
N PHE A 200 9.83 -19.34 9.55
CA PHE A 200 10.70 -20.49 9.37
C PHE A 200 9.89 -21.77 9.56
N ASN A 201 9.88 -22.64 8.55
CA ASN A 201 9.07 -23.86 8.51
C ASN A 201 7.58 -23.62 8.86
N GLY A 202 7.03 -22.48 8.43
CA GLY A 202 5.64 -22.09 8.68
C GLY A 202 5.37 -21.48 10.06
N GLN A 203 6.37 -21.37 10.94
CA GLN A 203 6.25 -20.67 12.22
C GLN A 203 6.77 -19.24 12.10
N MET A 204 6.02 -18.27 12.61
CA MET A 204 6.49 -16.88 12.67
C MET A 204 7.61 -16.76 13.69
N VAL A 205 8.77 -16.26 13.25
CA VAL A 205 9.95 -16.06 14.09
C VAL A 205 10.28 -14.60 14.31
N TRP A 206 9.78 -13.72 13.45
CA TRP A 206 9.92 -12.28 13.59
C TRP A 206 8.73 -11.55 12.98
N SER A 207 8.27 -10.51 13.66
CA SER A 207 7.34 -9.53 13.10
C SER A 207 7.82 -8.12 13.40
N LYS A 208 8.00 -7.30 12.36
CA LYS A 208 8.25 -5.85 12.52
C LYS A 208 7.07 -5.12 13.15
N LEU A 209 5.85 -5.61 12.94
CA LEU A 209 4.65 -4.98 13.52
C LEU A 209 4.63 -5.14 15.04
N GLU A 210 5.16 -6.26 15.54
CA GLU A 210 5.24 -6.55 16.97
C GLU A 210 6.50 -5.96 17.61
N SER A 211 7.65 -6.10 16.94
CA SER A 211 8.95 -5.64 17.46
C SER A 211 9.26 -4.17 17.21
N GLY A 212 8.51 -3.50 16.32
CA GLY A 212 8.75 -2.12 15.88
C GLY A 212 9.96 -1.94 14.95
N ARG A 213 10.76 -2.98 14.69
CA ARG A 213 11.99 -2.88 13.88
C ARG A 213 12.24 -4.12 13.01
N ILE A 214 13.14 -3.97 12.05
CA ILE A 214 13.69 -5.09 11.27
C ILE A 214 14.81 -5.74 12.09
N PRO A 215 14.97 -7.07 12.08
CA PRO A 215 16.05 -7.72 12.80
C PRO A 215 17.39 -7.39 12.14
N SER A 216 18.47 -7.38 12.93
CA SER A 216 19.82 -7.30 12.34
C SER A 216 20.16 -8.61 11.61
N PRO A 217 21.09 -8.60 10.63
CA PRO A 217 21.51 -9.84 9.99
C PRO A 217 22.02 -10.91 10.97
N GLY A 218 22.75 -10.50 12.02
CA GLY A 218 23.24 -11.43 13.05
C GLY A 218 22.10 -12.04 13.89
N GLU A 219 21.08 -11.24 14.22
CA GLU A 219 19.89 -11.68 14.95
C GLU A 219 19.07 -12.66 14.13
N LEU A 220 18.87 -12.39 12.84
CA LEU A 220 18.21 -13.30 11.92
C LEU A 220 18.91 -14.67 11.89
N LEU A 221 20.24 -14.68 11.78
CA LEU A 221 21.01 -15.92 11.75
C LEU A 221 20.91 -16.69 13.07
N GLN A 222 20.94 -16.01 14.22
CA GLN A 222 20.76 -16.64 15.54
C GLN A 222 19.37 -17.26 15.70
N ILE A 223 18.34 -16.58 15.22
CA ILE A 223 16.97 -17.09 15.22
C ILE A 223 16.88 -18.35 14.34
N ILE A 224 17.44 -18.31 13.14
CA ILE A 224 17.48 -19.48 12.24
C ILE A 224 18.25 -20.63 12.89
N ASP A 225 19.43 -20.38 13.47
CA ASP A 225 20.21 -21.40 14.18
C ASP A 225 19.38 -22.06 15.29
N SER A 226 18.72 -21.25 16.12
CA SER A 226 17.85 -21.74 17.21
C SER A 226 16.71 -22.60 16.68
N GLN A 227 16.10 -22.21 15.56
CA GLN A 227 15.00 -22.96 14.94
C GLN A 227 15.48 -24.24 14.24
N MET A 228 16.67 -24.22 13.65
CA MET A 228 17.31 -25.41 13.07
C MET A 228 17.71 -26.40 14.15
N GLU A 229 18.22 -25.92 15.29
CA GLU A 229 18.49 -26.74 16.48
C GLU A 229 17.20 -27.35 17.04
N MET A 230 16.13 -26.57 17.18
CA MET A 230 14.84 -27.10 17.65
C MET A 230 14.18 -28.07 16.67
N ALA A 231 14.36 -27.84 15.36
CA ALA A 231 13.90 -28.75 14.31
C ALA A 231 14.74 -30.05 14.27
N GLY A 232 16.05 -29.96 14.52
CA GLY A 232 16.98 -31.08 14.60
C GLY A 232 16.91 -31.86 15.91
N ALA A 233 16.62 -31.20 17.03
CA ALA A 233 16.52 -31.78 18.37
C ALA A 233 15.24 -32.60 18.62
N LYS A 234 14.33 -32.67 17.65
CA LYS A 234 13.17 -33.60 17.66
C LYS A 234 13.42 -34.94 16.96
N THR A 235 14.66 -35.21 16.61
CA THR A 235 15.22 -36.54 16.33
C THR A 235 16.34 -36.67 17.37
N ASP A 236 16.13 -37.17 18.58
CA ASP A 236 15.93 -38.59 18.88
C ASP A 236 15.35 -38.74 20.30
N SER A 237 14.13 -39.26 20.43
CA SER A 237 13.69 -39.91 21.67
C SER A 237 12.81 -41.13 21.38
N PHE A 238 13.22 -41.94 20.40
CA PHE A 238 12.73 -43.32 20.28
C PHE A 238 13.86 -44.25 19.84
N GLY A 239 14.71 -44.55 20.81
CA GLY A 239 15.63 -45.69 20.90
C GLY A 239 16.25 -45.58 22.29
N PHE A 240 16.19 -46.55 23.19
CA PHE A 240 16.31 -48.00 23.09
C PHE A 240 15.90 -48.55 24.48
N ASP A 241 15.11 -49.61 24.58
CA ASP A 241 15.43 -50.95 25.14
C ASP A 241 14.05 -51.64 25.32
N ALA A 242 13.75 -52.88 24.93
CA ALA A 242 14.50 -54.13 24.97
C ALA A 242 13.96 -55.16 23.93
#